data_AF-A0A8I2FQZ9-F1
#
_entry.id   AF-A0A8I2FQZ9-F1
#
_cell.length_a   1.000
_cell.length_b   1.000
_cell.length_c   1.000
_cell.angle_alpha   90.00
_cell.angle_beta   90.00
_cell.angle_gamma   90.00
#
_symmetry.space_group_name_H-M   'P 1'
#
loop_
_entity.id
_entity.type
_entity.pdbx_description
1 polymer ?
#
loop_
_entity_poly.entity_id
_entity_poly.type
_entity_poly.pdbx_seq_one_letter_code
_entity_poly.pdbx_strand_id
1 'polypeptide(L)'
;TFFDIKVIGYDSDFGFDESPQTDMELHFHIGIRRKFTNAFIINLVPLLIVALLLFFQVMMGTGEEKRANKIGFNTTGVIATCSALFFVVTLAHIRVRSLFAGAGLVYIEYFYLIMYVVILFTALNAYVFSLGKQPHLNLIYYRDNLIAKLAFWPFVLWLMALVTLLAL
;
A
#
# COMPACT_ATOMS: atom_id res chain seq x y z
N THR A 1 -18.06 29.15 -13.57
CA THR A 1 -18.19 30.50 -12.98
C THR A 1 -17.75 30.40 -11.53
N PHE A 2 -16.76 31.17 -11.11
CA PHE A 2 -16.07 31.01 -9.81
C PHE A 2 -16.78 31.69 -8.63
N PHE A 3 -17.86 32.42 -8.90
CA PHE A 3 -18.74 32.98 -7.89
C PHE A 3 -20.17 33.05 -8.40
N ASP A 4 -21.12 33.08 -7.48
CA ASP A 4 -22.55 33.26 -7.70
C ASP A 4 -23.09 34.26 -6.68
N ILE A 5 -23.99 35.14 -7.11
CA ILE A 5 -24.66 36.10 -6.21
C ILE A 5 -26.03 35.54 -5.91
N LYS A 6 -26.27 35.18 -4.65
CA LYS A 6 -27.57 34.69 -4.20
C LYS A 6 -28.23 35.72 -3.32
N VAL A 7 -29.52 35.93 -3.58
CA VAL A 7 -30.38 36.79 -2.79
C VAL A 7 -31.11 35.89 -1.80
N ILE A 8 -30.77 35.99 -0.52
CA ILE A 8 -31.33 35.12 0.53
C ILE A 8 -32.20 35.99 1.44
N GLY A 9 -33.44 35.56 1.68
CA GLY A 9 -34.28 36.14 2.70
C GLY A 9 -33.95 35.51 4.04
N TYR A 10 -33.45 36.29 4.99
CA TYR A 10 -33.16 35.84 6.34
C TYR A 10 -34.42 35.87 7.20
N ASP A 11 -34.59 34.88 8.09
CA ASP A 11 -35.64 34.86 9.13
C ASP A 11 -35.09 35.37 10.49
N SER A 12 -33.94 36.04 10.44
CA SER A 12 -33.18 36.53 11.59
C SER A 12 -32.72 37.94 11.28
N ASP A 13 -32.87 38.83 12.25
CA ASP A 13 -32.58 40.26 12.14
C ASP A 13 -31.11 40.61 12.47
N PHE A 14 -30.30 39.61 12.82
CA PHE A 14 -28.90 39.71 13.24
C PHE A 14 -28.68 40.75 14.36
N GLY A 15 -29.71 41.05 15.16
CA GLY A 15 -29.67 42.03 16.24
C GLY A 15 -29.95 43.48 15.82
N PHE A 16 -30.47 43.72 14.62
CA PHE A 16 -30.96 45.02 14.18
C PHE A 16 -32.49 45.11 14.35
N ASP A 17 -33.02 46.27 14.74
CA ASP A 17 -34.45 46.48 15.04
C ASP A 17 -35.34 46.58 13.77
N GLU A 18 -34.82 46.14 12.61
CA GLU A 18 -35.45 46.27 11.30
C GLU A 18 -35.97 44.92 10.76
N SER A 19 -37.06 44.97 9.97
CA SER A 19 -37.68 43.80 9.32
C SER A 19 -36.65 42.98 8.54
N PRO A 20 -36.78 41.63 8.50
CA PRO A 20 -35.85 40.74 7.81
C PRO A 20 -35.49 41.24 6.39
N GLN A 21 -34.24 41.69 6.24
CA GLN A 21 -33.72 42.26 5.00
C GLN A 21 -33.33 41.13 4.03
N THR A 22 -33.55 41.40 2.74
CA THR A 22 -33.13 40.51 1.67
C THR A 22 -31.71 40.88 1.26
N ASP A 23 -30.73 40.14 1.75
CA ASP A 23 -29.31 40.45 1.53
C ASP A 23 -28.75 39.70 0.32
N MET A 24 -27.82 40.37 -0.38
CA MET A 24 -27.09 39.81 -1.51
C MET A 24 -25.76 39.23 -1.03
N GLU A 25 -25.63 37.90 -1.06
CA GLU A 25 -24.39 37.22 -0.68
C GLU A 25 -23.60 36.75 -1.90
N LEU A 26 -22.29 37.00 -1.86
CA LEU A 26 -21.34 36.55 -2.86
C LEU A 26 -20.73 35.22 -2.44
N HIS A 27 -21.16 34.13 -3.07
CA HIS A 27 -20.60 32.81 -2.82
C HIS A 27 -19.46 32.53 -3.78
N PHE A 28 -18.26 32.25 -3.26
CA PHE A 28 -17.11 31.82 -4.06
C PHE A 28 -17.06 30.29 -4.13
N HIS A 29 -17.02 29.77 -5.35
CA HIS A 29 -16.81 28.34 -5.59
C HIS A 29 -15.31 28.08 -5.83
N ILE A 30 -14.60 27.72 -4.76
CA ILE A 30 -13.18 27.35 -4.85
C ILE A 30 -13.07 25.85 -5.17
N GLY A 31 -12.74 25.53 -6.41
CA GLY A 31 -12.47 24.16 -6.86
C GLY A 31 -11.09 23.69 -6.41
N ILE A 32 -10.97 23.15 -5.20
CA ILE A 32 -9.71 22.55 -4.74
C ILE A 32 -9.60 21.13 -5.29
N ARG A 33 -8.61 20.89 -6.16
CA ARG A 33 -8.25 19.53 -6.62
C ARG A 33 -6.95 19.09 -5.99
N ARG A 34 -6.96 17.92 -5.35
CA ARG A 34 -5.76 17.29 -4.81
C ARG A 34 -4.81 16.88 -5.95
N LYS A 35 -3.53 17.30 -5.90
CA LYS A 35 -2.47 16.78 -6.77
C LYS A 35 -2.10 15.34 -6.37
N PHE A 36 -2.95 14.40 -6.73
CA PHE A 36 -2.81 12.99 -6.37
C PHE A 36 -1.47 12.38 -6.82
N THR A 37 -0.99 12.73 -8.02
CA THR A 37 0.25 12.19 -8.61
C THR A 37 1.46 12.34 -7.70
N ASN A 38 1.61 13.49 -7.04
CA ASN A 38 2.77 13.73 -6.18
C ASN A 38 2.72 12.83 -4.92
N ALA A 39 1.56 12.77 -4.27
CA ALA A 39 1.35 11.90 -3.11
C ALA A 39 1.49 10.41 -3.47
N PHE A 40 1.10 10.03 -4.69
CA PHE A 40 1.26 8.68 -5.21
C PHE A 40 2.73 8.34 -5.37
N ILE A 41 3.52 9.16 -6.08
CA ILE A 41 4.95 8.90 -6.31
C ILE A 41 5.71 8.78 -4.98
N ILE A 42 5.48 9.69 -4.03
CA ILE A 42 6.20 9.73 -2.75
C ILE A 42 5.99 8.44 -1.93
N ASN A 43 4.80 7.86 -1.98
CA ASN A 43 4.45 6.70 -1.14
C ASN A 43 4.56 5.36 -1.88
N LEU A 44 4.27 5.32 -3.19
CA LEU A 44 4.27 4.09 -3.95
C LEU A 44 5.66 3.67 -4.42
N VAL A 45 6.54 4.62 -4.76
CA VAL A 45 7.91 4.30 -5.20
C VAL A 45 8.70 3.53 -4.13
N PRO A 46 8.67 3.92 -2.84
CA PRO A 46 9.29 3.11 -1.78
C PRO A 46 8.73 1.69 -1.71
N LEU A 47 7.40 1.53 -1.80
CA LEU A 47 6.76 0.22 -1.77
C LEU A 47 7.13 -0.64 -2.98
N LEU A 48 7.26 -0.03 -4.16
CA LEU A 48 7.73 -0.71 -5.36
C LEU A 48 9.15 -1.24 -5.20
N ILE A 49 10.06 -0.43 -4.61
CA ILE A 49 11.44 -0.87 -4.33
C ILE A 49 11.42 -2.07 -3.37
N VAL A 50 10.60 -2.04 -2.32
CA VAL A 50 10.47 -3.17 -1.39
C VAL A 50 9.92 -4.41 -2.11
N ALA A 51 8.90 -4.27 -2.95
CA ALA A 51 8.36 -5.38 -3.73
C ALA A 51 9.40 -5.99 -4.68
N LEU A 52 10.23 -5.17 -5.32
CA LEU A 52 11.33 -5.62 -6.17
C LEU A 52 12.38 -6.39 -5.36
N LEU A 53 12.76 -5.89 -4.18
CA LEU A 53 13.73 -6.58 -3.30
C LEU A 53 13.19 -7.93 -2.81
N LEU A 54 11.91 -8.02 -2.45
CA LEU A 54 11.27 -9.30 -2.11
C LEU A 54 11.24 -10.25 -3.30
N PHE A 55 10.94 -9.74 -4.50
CA PHE A 55 10.94 -10.55 -5.71
C PHE A 55 12.33 -11.11 -6.02
N PHE A 56 13.39 -10.29 -5.91
CA PHE A 56 14.76 -10.76 -6.04
C PHE A 56 15.09 -11.86 -5.03
N GLN A 57 14.63 -11.72 -3.79
CA GLN A 57 14.82 -12.72 -2.75
C GLN A 57 14.12 -14.05 -3.10
N VAL A 58 12.89 -14.00 -3.60
CA VAL A 58 12.15 -15.20 -4.06
C VAL A 58 12.84 -15.83 -5.27
N MET A 59 13.40 -15.03 -6.19
CA MET A 59 14.18 -15.53 -7.33
C MET A 59 15.45 -16.25 -6.90
N MET A 60 16.13 -15.73 -5.87
CA MET A 60 17.36 -16.29 -5.32
C MET A 60 17.14 -17.60 -4.57
N GLY A 61 15.91 -17.89 -4.13
CA GLY A 61 15.54 -19.17 -3.55
C GLY A 61 15.77 -20.32 -4.51
N THR A 62 16.73 -21.19 -4.17
CA THR A 62 17.02 -22.42 -4.92
C THR A 62 17.24 -23.59 -3.97
N GLY A 63 16.75 -24.76 -4.35
CA GLY A 63 16.77 -26.01 -3.61
C GLY A 63 17.90 -26.92 -4.04
N GLU A 64 18.73 -26.48 -4.97
CA GLU A 64 19.96 -27.16 -5.36
C GLU A 64 21.11 -26.62 -4.47
N GLU A 65 21.57 -27.41 -3.50
CA GLU A 65 22.57 -26.99 -2.50
C GLU A 65 23.83 -26.37 -3.13
N LYS A 66 24.28 -26.89 -4.26
CA LYS A 66 25.45 -26.37 -5.00
C LYS A 66 25.21 -24.97 -5.56
N ARG A 67 23.99 -24.66 -5.98
CA ARG A 67 23.62 -23.32 -6.41
C ARG A 67 23.38 -22.44 -5.20
N ALA A 68 22.59 -22.89 -4.22
CA ALA A 68 22.29 -22.15 -2.98
C ALA A 68 23.57 -21.64 -2.31
N ASN A 69 24.60 -22.49 -2.20
CA ASN A 69 25.88 -22.13 -1.60
C ASN A 69 26.68 -21.11 -2.44
N LYS A 70 26.61 -21.20 -3.77
CA LYS A 70 27.23 -20.20 -4.68
C LYS A 70 26.57 -18.83 -4.60
N ILE A 71 25.25 -18.78 -4.39
CA ILE A 71 24.52 -17.52 -4.24
C ILE A 71 24.51 -17.04 -2.77
N GLY A 72 24.89 -17.88 -1.81
CA GLY A 72 24.82 -17.55 -0.38
C GLY A 72 23.38 -17.54 0.16
N PHE A 73 22.46 -18.30 -0.47
CA PHE A 73 21.07 -18.40 -0.02
C PHE A 73 21.01 -19.15 1.32
N ASN A 74 20.49 -18.49 2.35
CA ASN A 74 20.21 -19.08 3.65
C ASN A 74 18.89 -18.54 4.19
N THR A 75 18.03 -19.43 4.69
CA THR A 75 16.73 -19.13 5.30
C THR A 75 16.81 -18.06 6.38
N THR A 76 17.85 -18.09 7.23
CA THR A 76 18.06 -17.06 8.26
C THR A 76 18.32 -15.69 7.64
N GLY A 77 19.07 -15.65 6.54
CA GLY A 77 19.28 -14.42 5.76
C GLY A 77 17.98 -13.89 5.17
N VAL A 78 17.13 -14.79 4.64
CA VAL A 78 15.81 -14.40 4.11
C VAL A 78 14.91 -13.78 5.18
N ILE A 79 14.85 -14.40 6.35
CA ILE A 79 14.06 -13.89 7.48
C ILE A 79 14.63 -12.53 7.94
N ALA A 80 15.95 -12.38 8.04
CA ALA A 80 16.58 -11.12 8.40
C ALA A 80 16.25 -10.00 7.39
N THR A 81 16.31 -10.27 6.09
CA THR A 81 15.90 -9.32 5.04
C THR A 81 14.42 -8.97 5.15
N CYS A 82 13.54 -9.95 5.37
CA CYS A 82 12.11 -9.69 5.55
C CYS A 82 11.82 -8.80 6.76
N SER A 83 12.51 -9.03 7.89
CA SER A 83 12.40 -8.19 9.09
C SER A 83 12.87 -6.75 8.85
N ALA A 84 14.00 -6.59 8.14
CA ALA A 84 14.50 -5.26 7.79
C ALA A 84 13.53 -4.50 6.88
N LEU A 85 13.01 -5.16 5.85
CA LEU A 85 12.02 -4.57 4.94
C LEU A 85 10.69 -4.26 5.65
N PHE A 86 10.23 -5.13 6.54
CA PHE A 86 9.06 -4.88 7.38
C PHE A 86 9.21 -3.59 8.20
N PHE A 87 10.38 -3.37 8.79
CA PHE A 87 10.65 -2.14 9.53
C PHE A 87 10.64 -0.90 8.63
N VAL A 88 11.25 -0.98 7.44
CA VAL A 88 11.23 0.11 6.44
C VAL A 88 9.80 0.46 6.04
N VAL A 89 8.96 -0.53 5.72
CA VAL A 89 7.55 -0.31 5.37
C VAL A 89 6.78 0.27 6.56
N THR A 90 7.04 -0.19 7.78
CA THR A 90 6.40 0.31 9.01
C THR A 90 6.72 1.78 9.28
N LEU A 91 7.98 2.17 9.18
CA LEU A 91 8.38 3.58 9.32
C LEU A 91 7.74 4.46 8.24
N ALA A 92 7.72 4.00 6.99
CA ALA A 92 7.07 4.72 5.90
C ALA A 92 5.56 4.86 6.14
N HIS A 93 4.90 3.84 6.68
CA HIS A 93 3.47 3.87 7.02
C HIS A 93 3.18 4.84 8.18
N ILE A 94 4.00 4.85 9.24
CA ILE A 94 3.86 5.81 10.36
C ILE A 94 3.90 7.25 9.85
N ARG A 95 4.80 7.56 8.91
CA ARG A 95 4.88 8.89 8.28
C ARG A 95 3.61 9.24 7.51
N VAL A 96 3.00 8.30 6.82
CA VAL A 96 1.73 8.53 6.14
C VAL A 96 0.61 8.79 7.14
N ARG A 97 0.53 8.00 8.22
CA ARG A 97 -0.48 8.17 9.26
C ARG A 97 -0.38 9.53 9.95
N SER A 98 0.84 10.03 10.19
CA SER A 98 1.01 11.33 10.83
C SER A 98 0.52 12.51 9.97
N LEU A 99 0.49 12.36 8.64
CA LEU A 99 -0.05 13.38 7.73
C LEU A 99 -1.58 13.42 7.71
N PHE A 100 -2.25 12.35 8.11
CA PHE A 100 -3.72 12.21 8.10
C PHE A 100 -4.26 11.89 9.50
N ALA A 101 -3.64 12.46 10.54
CA ALA A 101 -4.04 12.22 11.93
C ALA A 101 -5.53 12.54 12.14
N GLY A 102 -6.28 11.57 12.65
CA GLY A 102 -7.73 11.69 12.92
C GLY A 102 -8.65 11.32 11.76
N ALA A 103 -8.11 11.02 10.57
CA ALA A 103 -8.90 10.40 9.51
C ALA A 103 -9.08 8.90 9.77
N GLY A 104 -10.17 8.31 9.23
CA GLY A 104 -10.32 6.86 9.12
C GLY A 104 -9.25 6.23 8.22
N LEU A 105 -9.44 4.97 7.82
CA LEU A 105 -8.46 4.28 6.98
C LEU A 105 -8.36 4.94 5.60
N VAL A 106 -7.19 5.48 5.27
CA VAL A 106 -6.97 6.23 4.02
C VAL A 106 -6.58 5.25 2.91
N TYR A 107 -7.04 5.50 1.68
CA TYR A 107 -6.74 4.66 0.51
C TYR A 107 -5.27 4.22 0.37
N ILE A 108 -4.31 5.12 0.65
CA ILE A 108 -2.89 4.81 0.52
C ILE A 108 -2.40 3.78 1.56
N GLU A 109 -3.03 3.70 2.74
CA GLU A 109 -2.67 2.78 3.83
C GLU A 109 -2.89 1.32 3.44
N TYR A 110 -3.88 1.04 2.58
CA TYR A 110 -4.12 -0.32 2.09
C TYR A 110 -2.92 -0.90 1.33
N PHE A 111 -2.16 -0.08 0.61
CA PHE A 111 -0.93 -0.56 -0.07
C PHE A 111 0.14 -0.99 0.93
N TYR A 112 0.26 -0.29 2.07
CA TYR A 112 1.17 -0.69 3.15
C TYR A 112 0.72 -2.00 3.80
N LEU A 113 -0.59 -2.17 4.01
CA LEU A 113 -1.16 -3.41 4.55
C LEU A 113 -0.91 -4.60 3.62
N ILE A 114 -1.11 -4.44 2.30
CA ILE A 114 -0.77 -5.46 1.31
C ILE A 114 0.72 -5.82 1.41
N MET A 115 1.61 -4.83 1.51
CA MET A 115 3.04 -5.11 1.60
C MET A 115 3.41 -5.91 2.85
N TYR A 116 2.76 -5.71 3.99
CA TYR A 116 2.98 -6.56 5.16
C TYR A 116 2.60 -8.02 4.89
N VAL A 117 1.46 -8.24 4.25
CA VAL A 117 1.01 -9.58 3.86
C VAL A 117 2.02 -10.23 2.91
N VAL A 118 2.50 -9.49 1.91
CA VAL A 118 3.48 -9.99 0.93
C VAL A 118 4.82 -10.32 1.58
N ILE A 119 5.31 -9.49 2.51
CA ILE A 119 6.53 -9.77 3.29
C ILE A 119 6.36 -11.06 4.09
N LEU A 120 5.24 -11.21 4.79
CA LEU A 120 4.95 -12.40 5.59
C LEU A 120 4.88 -13.66 4.72
N PHE A 121 4.16 -13.60 3.59
CA PHE A 121 4.08 -14.72 2.64
C PHE A 121 5.45 -15.09 2.07
N THR A 122 6.31 -14.11 1.80
CA THR A 122 7.68 -14.33 1.32
C THR A 122 8.53 -15.04 2.37
N ALA A 123 8.46 -14.59 3.63
CA ALA A 123 9.16 -15.23 4.74
C ALA A 123 8.66 -16.67 4.99
N LEU A 124 7.34 -16.87 5.00
CA LEU A 124 6.72 -18.19 5.14
C LEU A 124 7.12 -19.12 3.99
N ASN A 125 7.11 -18.63 2.75
CA ASN A 125 7.52 -19.41 1.59
C ASN A 125 8.98 -19.86 1.71
N ALA A 126 9.89 -18.97 2.11
CA ALA A 126 11.29 -19.32 2.33
C ALA A 126 11.48 -20.33 3.48
N TYR A 127 10.73 -20.18 4.57
CA TYR A 127 10.75 -21.13 5.69
C TYR A 127 10.26 -22.52 5.27
N VAL A 128 9.11 -22.60 4.58
CA VAL A 128 8.57 -23.85 4.07
C VAL A 128 9.53 -24.49 3.07
N PHE A 129 10.18 -23.70 2.22
CA PHE A 129 11.18 -24.19 1.28
C PHE A 129 12.42 -24.75 1.96
N SER A 130 12.78 -24.24 3.14
CA SER A 130 13.90 -24.74 3.96
C SER A 130 13.64 -26.09 4.64
N LEU A 131 12.37 -26.51 4.79
CA LEU A 131 11.98 -27.73 5.51
C LEU A 131 12.23 -29.03 4.72
N GLY A 132 12.71 -28.94 3.48
CA GLY A 132 13.00 -30.07 2.59
C GLY A 132 11.76 -30.64 1.88
N LYS A 133 12.00 -31.43 0.82
CA LYS A 133 10.94 -32.01 -0.03
C LYS A 133 10.03 -32.95 0.78
N GLN A 134 8.85 -32.46 1.12
CA GLN A 134 7.77 -33.24 1.73
C GLN A 134 6.76 -33.68 0.66
N PRO A 135 6.24 -34.92 0.69
CA PRO A 135 5.31 -35.43 -0.33
C PRO A 135 4.00 -34.64 -0.44
N HIS A 136 3.54 -34.01 0.65
CA HIS A 136 2.33 -33.18 0.66
C HIS A 136 2.58 -31.74 0.13
N LEU A 137 3.83 -31.29 -0.01
CA LEU A 137 4.20 -29.93 -0.44
C LEU A 137 4.77 -29.91 -1.87
N ASN A 138 4.41 -30.91 -2.69
CA ASN A 138 4.94 -31.09 -4.04
C ASN A 138 4.68 -29.87 -4.95
N LEU A 139 3.61 -29.10 -4.68
CA LEU A 139 3.30 -27.85 -5.39
C LEU A 139 4.34 -26.75 -5.11
N ILE A 140 4.82 -26.62 -3.86
CA ILE A 140 5.81 -25.59 -3.47
C ILE A 140 7.22 -25.96 -3.95
N TYR A 141 7.56 -27.25 -3.95
CA TYR A 141 8.84 -27.75 -4.46
C TYR A 141 8.89 -27.95 -5.98
N TYR A 142 7.79 -27.69 -6.68
CA TYR A 142 7.71 -27.88 -8.13
C TYR A 142 8.70 -26.97 -8.85
N ARG A 143 9.69 -27.59 -9.52
CA ARG A 143 10.74 -26.94 -10.32
C ARG A 143 11.40 -25.75 -9.63
N ASP A 144 11.81 -25.93 -8.37
CA ASP A 144 12.59 -24.93 -7.64
C ASP A 144 11.81 -23.66 -7.27
N ASN A 145 10.64 -23.84 -6.65
CA ASN A 145 9.74 -22.78 -6.21
C ASN A 145 9.21 -21.90 -7.35
N LEU A 146 9.04 -22.49 -8.55
CA LEU A 146 8.65 -21.78 -9.76
C LEU A 146 7.28 -21.11 -9.62
N ILE A 147 6.37 -21.74 -8.89
CA ILE A 147 5.01 -21.23 -8.68
C ILE A 147 5.05 -19.95 -7.83
N ALA A 148 5.84 -19.89 -6.76
CA ALA A 148 5.97 -18.66 -5.98
C ALA A 148 6.63 -17.54 -6.80
N LYS A 149 7.67 -17.87 -7.59
CA LYS A 149 8.34 -16.92 -8.49
C LYS A 149 7.38 -16.34 -9.53
N LEU A 150 6.56 -17.18 -10.16
CA LEU A 150 5.61 -16.76 -11.19
C LEU A 150 4.39 -16.05 -10.60
N ALA A 151 3.88 -16.52 -9.46
CA ALA A 151 2.68 -15.99 -8.84
C ALA A 151 2.91 -14.71 -8.05
N PHE A 152 4.15 -14.36 -7.68
CA PHE A 152 4.46 -13.16 -6.89
C PHE A 152 3.85 -11.90 -7.50
N TRP A 153 4.19 -11.57 -8.75
CA TRP A 153 3.69 -10.37 -9.42
C TRP A 153 2.18 -10.38 -9.66
N PRO A 154 1.58 -11.45 -10.26
CA PRO A 154 0.14 -11.56 -10.38
C PRO A 154 -0.58 -11.40 -9.05
N PHE A 155 -0.09 -12.00 -7.97
CA PHE A 155 -0.72 -11.93 -6.66
C PHE A 155 -0.66 -10.52 -6.07
N VAL A 156 0.52 -9.87 -6.08
CA VAL A 156 0.69 -8.50 -5.58
C VAL A 156 -0.19 -7.52 -6.38
N LEU A 157 -0.14 -7.60 -7.71
CA LEU A 157 -0.93 -6.73 -8.59
C LEU A 157 -2.43 -6.99 -8.45
N TRP A 158 -2.83 -8.25 -8.29
CA TRP A 158 -4.23 -8.61 -8.08
C TRP A 158 -4.77 -8.10 -6.75
N LEU A 159 -4.00 -8.22 -5.65
CA LEU A 159 -4.38 -7.63 -4.36
C LEU A 159 -4.51 -6.10 -4.45
N MET A 160 -3.57 -5.44 -5.13
CA MET A 160 -3.64 -3.98 -5.35
C MET A 160 -4.87 -3.59 -6.18
N ALA A 161 -5.17 -4.33 -7.25
CA ALA A 161 -6.34 -4.10 -8.08
C ALA A 161 -7.65 -4.34 -7.30
N LEU A 162 -7.71 -5.38 -6.48
CA LEU A 162 -8.87 -5.70 -5.64
C LEU A 162 -9.13 -4.59 -4.62
N VAL A 163 -8.08 -4.10 -3.94
CA VAL A 163 -8.20 -2.95 -3.04
C VAL A 163 -8.66 -1.70 -3.78
N THR A 164 -8.12 -1.46 -4.98
CA THR A 164 -8.54 -0.32 -5.82
C THR A 164 -10.03 -0.39 -6.16
N LEU A 165 -10.55 -1.58 -6.48
CA LEU A 165 -11.96 -1.80 -6.78
C LEU A 165 -12.88 -1.67 -5.57
N LEU A 166 -12.44 -2.13 -4.39
CA LEU A 166 -13.24 -2.05 -3.16
C LEU A 166 -13.25 -0.66 -2.53
N ALA A 167 -12.22 0.16 -2.79
CA ALA A 167 -12.08 1.50 -2.24
C ALA A 167 -12.59 2.62 -3.17
N LEU A 168 -12.95 2.27 -4.42
CA LEU A 168 -13.61 3.17 -5.37
C LEU A 168 -15.12 3.19 -5.11
#